data_AF-A0A7Z0Q2E1-F1
#
_entry.id   AF-A0A7Z0Q2E1-F1
#
_cell.length_a   1.000
_cell.length_b   1.000
_cell.length_c   1.000
_cell.angle_alpha   90.00
_cell.angle_beta   90.00
_cell.angle_gamma   90.00
#
_symmetry.space_group_name_H-M   'P 1'
#
loop_
_entity.id
_entity.type
_entity.pdbx_description
1 polymer ?
#
loop_
_entity_poly.entity_id
_entity_poly.type
_entity_poly.pdbx_seq_one_letter_code
_entity_poly.pdbx_strand_id
1 'polypeptide(L)'
;MTGTTGGATASRRARVRAAQLNGVDFVEVSDDGLLLTVTFLGKAPHGLGAENVRIDGGRRVTGVTAVDVGVEREQDPELDDRLYVTLDKAGDTSRYRLSLVETDPYGRPGTEPFRGFDQRYHSASFVFRPDCPSPFDCGEDAPEGPAFPAAPVIDYTARDHDSIRKLLLDRLALTTPDWVERNPADLGMTLVELLAYTGDRISYQQDAVATEAYLDTARRRVSVRRHARLIDYAMHDGCTARAYVTVETADDRTLAPGSYRFASVDVRALDPHERPVPGTVVDESGLGELDEHGAVEVFEPVVADDPLELRAAHNAIRLWTWGGEVCALPRGATSATLRDEWVDRETCRERRLALRPGDVLILEEVKGPRTGTPGDADPGHRRAVRLTSVTPAVDRVEDQPVLEVTWAAGDALPFPLRLTTRGGRDCLPVEDVTVARGNVVLVDHGRTLHGLPETFTVPQVPAVVAPCPPGGSGCADHREGNAPARLVGSLTDRTEGGEPLGPDDVRTLYGVLGPAAV
;
A
#
# COMPACT_ATOMS: atom_id res chain seq x y z
N MET A 1 -27.26 34.40 -52.28
CA MET A 1 -27.34 34.65 -50.82
C MET A 1 -26.86 33.39 -50.14
N THR A 2 -25.60 33.45 -49.72
CA THR A 2 -24.78 32.39 -49.11
C THR A 2 -25.25 32.13 -47.69
N GLY A 3 -25.75 30.92 -47.44
CA GLY A 3 -25.98 30.39 -46.10
C GLY A 3 -24.68 29.80 -45.56
N THR A 4 -24.12 30.44 -44.54
CA THR A 4 -22.93 30.01 -43.82
C THR A 4 -23.27 28.78 -42.98
N THR A 5 -22.83 27.60 -43.43
CA THR A 5 -22.87 26.36 -42.65
C THR A 5 -21.91 26.47 -41.46
N GLY A 6 -22.42 26.13 -40.27
CA GLY A 6 -21.69 26.17 -39.01
C GLY A 6 -20.40 25.36 -39.07
N GLY A 7 -19.31 25.98 -38.65
CA GLY A 7 -17.99 25.39 -38.62
C GLY A 7 -17.97 24.17 -37.70
N ALA A 8 -17.81 22.98 -38.29
CA ALA A 8 -17.19 21.87 -37.59
C ALA A 8 -15.79 22.35 -37.18
N THR A 9 -15.56 22.51 -35.88
CA THR A 9 -14.20 22.71 -35.33
C THR A 9 -13.29 21.67 -35.95
N ALA A 10 -12.35 22.12 -36.78
CA ALA A 10 -11.38 21.26 -37.45
C ALA A 10 -10.68 20.38 -36.40
N SER A 11 -10.57 19.07 -36.67
CA SER A 11 -9.87 18.14 -35.77
C SER A 11 -8.45 18.64 -35.50
N ARG A 12 -7.88 18.40 -34.31
CA ARG A 12 -6.51 18.85 -34.01
C ARG A 12 -5.52 18.30 -35.04
N ARG A 13 -5.73 17.08 -35.52
CA ARG A 13 -4.98 16.51 -36.66
C ARG A 13 -4.93 17.43 -37.88
N ALA A 14 -6.05 18.06 -38.25
CA ALA A 14 -6.07 19.04 -39.34
C ALA A 14 -5.32 20.34 -38.99
N ARG A 15 -5.35 20.78 -37.72
CA ARG A 15 -4.58 21.93 -37.23
C ARG A 15 -3.07 21.67 -37.15
N VAL A 16 -2.67 20.46 -36.76
CA VAL A 16 -1.27 19.99 -36.76
C VAL A 16 -0.73 19.96 -38.19
N ARG A 17 -1.51 19.42 -39.14
CA ARG A 17 -1.19 19.48 -40.59
C ARG A 17 -1.10 20.92 -41.10
N ALA A 18 -2.03 21.80 -40.71
CA ALA A 18 -2.00 23.21 -41.09
C ALA A 18 -0.81 23.98 -40.48
N ALA A 19 -0.36 23.58 -39.29
CA ALA A 19 0.80 24.14 -38.60
C ALA A 19 2.15 23.56 -39.07
N GLN A 20 2.16 22.66 -40.07
CA GLN A 20 3.35 21.97 -40.58
C GLN A 20 4.15 21.22 -39.50
N LEU A 21 3.47 20.72 -38.46
CA LEU A 21 4.05 19.87 -37.43
C LEU A 21 3.82 18.40 -37.79
N ASN A 22 4.81 17.54 -37.54
CA ASN A 22 4.76 16.11 -37.80
C ASN A 22 4.25 15.35 -36.56
N GLY A 23 3.74 14.14 -36.77
CA GLY A 23 3.26 13.25 -35.71
C GLY A 23 3.34 11.79 -36.13
N VAL A 24 3.24 10.86 -35.20
CA VAL A 24 3.06 9.43 -35.40
C VAL A 24 1.57 9.14 -35.25
N ASP A 25 0.94 8.56 -36.27
CA ASP A 25 -0.49 8.23 -36.23
C ASP A 25 -0.71 6.85 -35.58
N PHE A 26 -0.09 5.81 -36.14
CA PHE A 26 -0.15 4.45 -35.59
C PHE A 26 1.08 3.62 -35.98
N VAL A 27 1.27 2.51 -35.25
CA VAL A 27 2.36 1.55 -35.45
C VAL A 27 1.78 0.16 -35.64
N GLU A 28 2.12 -0.48 -36.74
CA GLU A 28 1.79 -1.88 -37.04
C GLU A 28 3.03 -2.74 -36.89
N VAL A 29 2.85 -3.96 -36.36
CA VAL A 29 3.90 -4.96 -36.20
C VAL A 29 3.70 -6.01 -37.28
N SER A 30 4.77 -6.37 -37.98
CA SER A 30 4.78 -7.51 -38.91
C SER A 30 4.61 -8.85 -38.18
N ASP A 31 4.21 -9.88 -38.93
CA ASP A 31 3.99 -11.23 -38.39
C ASP A 31 5.26 -11.87 -37.81
N ASP A 32 6.45 -11.48 -38.29
CA ASP A 32 7.74 -11.94 -37.76
C ASP A 32 8.16 -11.24 -36.46
N GLY A 33 7.46 -10.18 -36.05
CA GLY A 33 7.76 -9.40 -34.86
C GLY A 33 9.07 -8.59 -34.93
N LEU A 34 9.67 -8.44 -36.11
CA LEU A 34 10.96 -7.77 -36.28
C LEU A 34 10.87 -6.46 -37.07
N LEU A 35 9.76 -6.20 -37.77
CA LEU A 35 9.53 -4.96 -38.51
C LEU A 35 8.35 -4.18 -37.92
N LEU A 36 8.56 -2.90 -37.63
CA LEU A 36 7.49 -1.97 -37.28
C LEU A 36 7.24 -1.02 -38.45
N THR A 37 6.00 -0.94 -38.89
CA THR A 37 5.54 0.06 -39.86
C THR A 37 4.87 1.19 -39.11
N VAL A 38 5.52 2.35 -39.09
CA VAL A 38 5.06 3.56 -38.42
C VAL A 38 4.51 4.52 -39.47
N THR A 39 3.25 4.89 -39.38
CA THR A 39 2.63 5.85 -40.29
C THR A 39 2.67 7.25 -39.67
N PHE A 40 3.18 8.24 -40.41
CA PHE A 40 3.23 9.62 -39.93
C PHE A 40 1.89 10.35 -40.09
N LEU A 41 1.73 11.44 -39.34
CA LEU A 41 0.73 12.46 -39.56
C LEU A 41 1.42 13.57 -40.36
N GLY A 42 1.26 13.57 -41.69
CA GLY A 42 1.97 14.46 -42.60
C GLY A 42 3.22 13.82 -43.24
N LYS A 43 4.32 14.57 -43.34
CA LYS A 43 5.54 14.15 -44.04
C LYS A 43 6.66 13.79 -43.07
N ALA A 44 7.51 12.84 -43.45
CA ALA A 44 8.61 12.37 -42.62
C ALA A 44 9.73 13.41 -42.57
N PRO A 45 10.16 13.88 -41.38
CA PRO A 45 11.25 14.84 -41.27
C PRO A 45 12.57 14.25 -41.79
N HIS A 46 13.46 15.13 -42.22
CA HIS A 46 14.79 14.74 -42.70
C HIS A 46 15.72 14.45 -41.52
N GLY A 47 16.58 13.44 -41.66
CA GLY A 47 17.62 13.12 -40.67
C GLY A 47 17.16 12.20 -39.52
N LEU A 48 16.06 11.48 -39.68
CA LEU A 48 15.68 10.40 -38.76
C LEU A 48 16.59 9.18 -38.98
N GLY A 49 17.27 8.75 -37.92
CA GLY A 49 18.03 7.51 -37.87
C GLY A 49 17.49 6.54 -36.81
N ALA A 50 18.12 5.36 -36.69
CA ALA A 50 17.79 4.36 -35.66
C ALA A 50 18.00 4.92 -34.24
N GLU A 51 18.96 5.81 -34.08
CA GLU A 51 19.28 6.54 -32.85
C GLU A 51 18.17 7.47 -32.36
N ASN A 52 17.18 7.80 -33.20
CA ASN A 52 16.03 8.63 -32.83
C ASN A 52 14.81 7.81 -32.41
N VAL A 53 14.86 6.48 -32.53
CA VAL A 53 13.73 5.61 -32.20
C VAL A 53 13.93 5.01 -30.81
N ARG A 54 13.03 5.34 -29.90
CA ARG A 54 13.00 4.78 -28.55
C ARG A 54 11.81 3.86 -28.37
N ILE A 55 12.07 2.63 -27.92
CA ILE A 55 11.03 1.64 -27.63
C ILE A 55 11.07 1.32 -26.14
N ASP A 56 10.04 1.75 -25.42
CA ASP A 56 9.88 1.45 -23.99
C ASP A 56 8.76 0.41 -23.80
N GLY A 57 9.01 -0.63 -23.00
CA GLY A 57 8.00 -1.65 -22.69
C GLY A 57 8.55 -3.05 -22.46
N GLY A 58 7.64 -4.01 -22.33
CA GLY A 58 7.95 -5.42 -22.07
C GLY A 58 8.00 -5.78 -20.59
N ARG A 59 7.54 -7.00 -20.24
CA ARG A 59 7.69 -7.56 -18.88
C ARG A 59 8.72 -8.68 -18.83
N ARG A 60 8.68 -9.56 -19.82
CA ARG A 60 9.62 -10.67 -20.01
C ARG A 60 10.74 -10.30 -20.96
N VAL A 61 10.44 -9.53 -22.00
CA VAL A 61 11.43 -9.09 -23.01
C VAL A 61 11.54 -7.57 -23.00
N THR A 62 12.60 -7.06 -22.37
CA THR A 62 12.89 -5.62 -22.26
C THR A 62 14.12 -5.23 -23.09
N GLY A 63 14.25 -3.94 -23.41
CA GLY A 63 15.42 -3.39 -24.12
C GLY A 63 15.47 -3.79 -25.59
N VAL A 64 14.34 -3.63 -26.29
CA VAL A 64 14.25 -3.76 -27.75
C VAL A 64 14.79 -2.48 -28.37
N THR A 65 15.68 -2.59 -29.34
CA THR A 65 16.32 -1.44 -29.99
C THR A 65 16.10 -1.47 -31.50
N ALA A 66 15.96 -0.28 -32.10
CA ALA A 66 15.95 -0.14 -33.55
C ALA A 66 17.38 -0.34 -34.10
N VAL A 67 17.52 -1.21 -35.09
CA VAL A 67 18.78 -1.52 -35.78
C VAL A 67 18.89 -0.71 -37.05
N ASP A 68 17.78 -0.55 -37.77
CA ASP A 68 17.74 0.16 -39.04
C ASP A 68 16.39 0.87 -39.24
N VAL A 69 16.41 1.94 -40.01
CA VAL A 69 15.24 2.78 -40.27
C VAL A 69 15.19 3.16 -41.75
N GLY A 70 14.14 2.74 -42.44
CA GLY A 70 13.84 3.10 -43.82
C GLY A 70 12.64 4.05 -43.90
N VAL A 71 12.81 5.21 -44.54
CA VAL A 71 11.72 6.15 -44.77
C VAL A 71 11.18 5.97 -46.20
N GLU A 72 9.89 5.65 -46.31
CA GLU A 72 9.16 5.67 -47.58
C GLU A 72 8.36 6.96 -47.66
N ARG A 73 8.71 7.80 -48.63
CA ARG A 73 8.08 9.11 -48.85
C ARG A 73 7.13 9.02 -50.02
N GLU A 74 5.87 9.32 -49.75
CA GLU A 74 4.84 9.27 -50.77
C GLU A 74 4.83 10.58 -51.57
N GLN A 75 4.78 10.47 -52.90
CA GLN A 75 4.86 11.64 -53.79
C GLN A 75 3.53 12.42 -53.82
N ASP A 76 2.42 11.78 -53.44
CA ASP A 76 1.13 12.41 -53.29
C ASP A 76 1.10 13.29 -52.01
N PRO A 77 0.78 14.60 -52.11
CA PRO A 77 0.62 15.47 -50.96
C PRO A 77 -0.49 15.06 -49.98
N GLU A 78 -1.47 14.26 -50.42
CA GLU A 78 -2.61 13.83 -49.59
C GLU A 78 -2.34 12.54 -48.80
N LEU A 79 -1.28 11.80 -49.15
CA LEU A 79 -0.88 10.56 -48.48
C LEU A 79 0.25 10.78 -47.47
N ASP A 80 0.13 10.10 -46.33
CA ASP A 80 1.07 10.17 -45.21
C ASP A 80 2.32 9.30 -45.48
N ASP A 81 3.50 9.79 -45.07
CA ASP A 81 4.75 9.03 -45.22
C ASP A 81 4.83 7.86 -44.23
N ARG A 82 5.59 6.82 -44.58
CA ARG A 82 5.77 5.63 -43.75
C ARG A 82 7.23 5.47 -43.33
N LEU A 83 7.42 4.95 -42.13
CA LEU A 83 8.72 4.63 -41.57
C LEU A 83 8.76 3.15 -41.21
N TYR A 84 9.67 2.43 -41.82
CA TYR A 84 9.97 1.03 -41.51
C TYR A 84 11.10 1.00 -40.50
N VAL A 85 10.85 0.45 -39.32
CA VAL A 85 11.84 0.30 -38.25
C VAL A 85 12.13 -1.18 -38.07
N THR A 86 13.37 -1.58 -38.31
CA THR A 86 13.84 -2.95 -38.08
C THR A 86 14.34 -3.09 -36.66
N LEU A 87 13.84 -4.08 -35.93
CA LEU A 87 14.16 -4.35 -34.52
C LEU A 87 15.25 -5.41 -34.37
N ASP A 88 15.96 -5.37 -33.25
CA ASP A 88 16.98 -6.37 -32.90
C ASP A 88 16.38 -7.71 -32.44
N LYS A 89 15.20 -7.68 -31.81
CA LYS A 89 14.49 -8.86 -31.31
C LYS A 89 12.97 -8.63 -31.25
N ALA A 90 12.19 -9.71 -31.34
CA ALA A 90 10.75 -9.68 -31.13
C ALA A 90 10.41 -9.57 -29.63
N GLY A 91 9.39 -8.77 -29.30
CA GLY A 91 8.92 -8.59 -27.92
C GLY A 91 7.91 -9.64 -27.43
N ASP A 92 7.38 -9.43 -26.23
CA ASP A 92 6.34 -10.26 -25.62
C ASP A 92 4.91 -9.69 -25.86
N THR A 93 3.88 -10.34 -25.31
CA THR A 93 2.48 -9.89 -25.43
C THR A 93 2.13 -8.65 -24.59
N SER A 94 3.12 -8.00 -23.96
CA SER A 94 2.91 -6.76 -23.21
C SER A 94 2.76 -5.56 -24.16
N ARG A 95 2.29 -4.44 -23.62
CA ARG A 95 2.19 -3.18 -24.35
C ARG A 95 3.57 -2.50 -24.45
N TYR A 96 3.99 -2.16 -25.66
CA TYR A 96 5.19 -1.39 -25.97
C TYR A 96 4.80 0.01 -26.46
N ARG A 97 5.68 0.99 -26.28
CA ARG A 97 5.53 2.37 -26.77
C ARG A 97 6.75 2.75 -27.62
N LEU A 98 6.52 3.08 -28.89
CA LEU A 98 7.51 3.67 -29.79
C LEU A 98 7.42 5.19 -29.67
N SER A 99 8.55 5.86 -29.45
CA SER A 99 8.66 7.32 -29.32
C SER A 99 9.80 7.82 -30.20
N LEU A 100 9.59 8.91 -30.94
CA LEU A 100 10.61 9.57 -31.75
C LEU A 100 11.22 10.76 -31.00
N VAL A 101 12.51 10.67 -30.71
CA VAL A 101 13.22 11.57 -29.78
C VAL A 101 14.50 12.13 -30.39
N GLU A 102 14.94 13.29 -29.90
CA GLU A 102 16.30 13.77 -30.17
C GLU A 102 17.35 12.83 -29.56
N THR A 103 18.55 12.82 -30.14
CA THR A 103 19.69 12.09 -29.59
C THR A 103 20.28 12.83 -28.39
N ASP A 104 20.70 12.07 -27.38
CA ASP A 104 21.50 12.60 -26.30
C ASP A 104 22.95 12.92 -26.77
N PRO A 105 23.77 13.62 -25.96
CA PRO A 105 25.15 13.95 -26.32
C PRO A 105 26.06 12.74 -26.61
N TYR A 106 25.61 11.52 -26.30
CA TYR A 106 26.33 10.27 -26.50
C TYR A 106 25.76 9.42 -27.66
N GLY A 107 24.84 9.98 -28.45
CA GLY A 107 24.25 9.31 -29.62
C GLY A 107 23.20 8.26 -29.29
N ARG A 108 22.59 8.31 -28.09
CA ARG A 108 21.50 7.42 -27.67
C ARG A 108 20.15 8.13 -27.76
N PRO A 109 19.02 7.40 -27.85
CA PRO A 109 17.70 8.02 -27.86
C PRO A 109 17.45 8.78 -26.55
N GLY A 110 17.20 10.09 -26.64
CA GLY A 110 16.93 10.97 -25.51
C GLY A 110 15.51 10.84 -24.93
N THR A 111 15.03 11.94 -24.35
CA THR A 111 13.67 12.04 -23.77
C THR A 111 12.84 13.18 -24.37
N GLU A 112 13.46 14.09 -25.13
CA GLU A 112 12.77 15.19 -25.79
C GLU A 112 12.24 14.76 -27.17
N PRO A 113 11.01 15.14 -27.56
CA PRO A 113 10.46 14.88 -28.89
C PRO A 113 11.37 15.42 -30.00
N PHE A 114 11.48 14.69 -31.12
CA PHE A 114 12.27 15.11 -32.27
C PHE A 114 11.78 16.47 -32.84
N ARG A 115 12.70 17.31 -33.36
CA ARG A 115 12.34 18.65 -33.86
C ARG A 115 11.26 18.59 -34.93
N GLY A 116 10.24 19.44 -34.75
CA GLY A 116 9.12 19.53 -35.67
C GLY A 116 8.00 18.53 -35.39
N PHE A 117 8.13 17.64 -34.39
CA PHE A 117 7.00 16.84 -33.92
C PHE A 117 6.11 17.60 -32.94
N ASP A 118 4.82 17.33 -33.01
CA ASP A 118 3.86 17.69 -31.96
C ASP A 118 4.14 16.89 -30.68
N GLN A 119 4.08 17.56 -29.52
CA GLN A 119 4.41 16.96 -28.23
C GLN A 119 3.56 15.74 -27.90
N ARG A 120 2.31 15.68 -28.36
CA ARG A 120 1.43 14.54 -28.10
C ARG A 120 1.63 13.42 -29.12
N TYR A 121 1.86 13.78 -30.38
CA TYR A 121 1.97 12.82 -31.48
C TYR A 121 3.41 12.32 -31.71
N HIS A 122 4.35 12.50 -30.78
CA HIS A 122 5.71 11.94 -30.96
C HIS A 122 5.83 10.45 -30.60
N SER A 123 4.78 9.83 -30.03
CA SER A 123 4.80 8.43 -29.61
C SER A 123 3.48 7.69 -29.88
N ALA A 124 3.57 6.37 -30.07
CA ALA A 124 2.43 5.49 -30.28
C ALA A 124 2.66 4.13 -29.60
N SER A 125 1.57 3.50 -29.13
CA SER A 125 1.62 2.19 -28.44
C SER A 125 1.25 1.04 -29.36
N PHE A 126 1.92 -0.10 -29.21
CA PHE A 126 1.66 -1.32 -29.96
C PHE A 126 1.86 -2.58 -29.09
N VAL A 127 1.47 -3.75 -29.59
CA VAL A 127 1.55 -5.05 -28.87
C VAL A 127 2.01 -6.13 -29.85
N PHE A 128 2.95 -6.98 -29.46
CA PHE A 128 3.33 -8.16 -30.26
C PHE A 128 2.30 -9.28 -30.06
N ARG A 129 1.93 -9.98 -31.14
CA ARG A 129 0.98 -11.12 -31.09
C ARG A 129 1.66 -12.46 -31.45
N PRO A 130 2.47 -13.06 -30.55
CA PRO A 130 2.92 -14.45 -30.74
C PRO A 130 1.87 -15.44 -30.21
N ASP A 131 1.37 -16.33 -31.06
CA ASP A 131 0.49 -17.45 -30.69
C ASP A 131 1.22 -18.45 -29.76
N CYS A 132 0.68 -18.77 -28.57
CA CYS A 132 1.18 -19.89 -27.77
C CYS A 132 0.18 -20.48 -26.74
N PRO A 133 -0.07 -21.80 -26.75
CA PRO A 133 -0.73 -22.53 -25.66
C PRO A 133 0.30 -23.10 -24.65
N SER A 134 0.06 -22.99 -23.33
CA SER A 134 1.00 -23.45 -22.30
C SER A 134 0.73 -24.89 -21.80
N PRO A 135 1.76 -25.70 -21.50
CA PRO A 135 1.63 -27.07 -20.99
C PRO A 135 2.01 -27.18 -19.50
N PHE A 136 1.06 -27.31 -18.59
CA PHE A 136 1.35 -27.68 -17.19
C PHE A 136 0.22 -28.57 -16.63
N ASP A 137 0.45 -29.89 -16.63
CA ASP A 137 -0.30 -30.90 -15.88
C ASP A 137 0.54 -31.33 -14.66
N CYS A 138 -0.05 -31.36 -13.47
CA CYS A 138 0.55 -31.90 -12.25
C CYS A 138 -0.25 -33.14 -11.80
N GLY A 139 0.42 -34.28 -11.65
CA GLY A 139 -0.15 -35.52 -11.10
C GLY A 139 0.23 -35.71 -9.62
N GLU A 140 -0.71 -36.25 -8.84
CA GLU A 140 -0.68 -36.42 -7.39
C GLU A 140 -0.05 -37.73 -6.86
N ASP A 141 0.13 -37.71 -5.53
CA ASP A 141 0.04 -38.78 -4.52
C ASP A 141 1.29 -39.54 -4.02
N ALA A 142 1.44 -39.51 -2.70
CA ALA A 142 2.37 -40.32 -1.91
C ALA A 142 1.59 -41.28 -0.97
N PRO A 143 2.05 -42.53 -0.75
CA PRO A 143 1.30 -43.53 0.01
C PRO A 143 1.62 -43.53 1.52
N GLU A 144 0.63 -43.95 2.31
CA GLU A 144 0.63 -44.06 3.78
C GLU A 144 1.31 -45.35 4.31
N GLY A 145 1.95 -45.26 5.48
CA GLY A 145 2.66 -46.37 6.16
C GLY A 145 1.88 -47.02 7.33
N PRO A 146 2.38 -48.14 7.89
CA PRO A 146 1.60 -49.03 8.77
C PRO A 146 1.57 -48.61 10.27
N ALA A 147 0.49 -48.99 10.96
CA ALA A 147 0.13 -48.56 12.33
C ALA A 147 0.68 -49.46 13.47
N PHE A 148 0.99 -48.82 14.61
CA PHE A 148 1.48 -49.44 15.86
C PHE A 148 0.33 -49.92 16.79
N PRO A 149 0.57 -50.86 17.73
CA PRO A 149 -0.44 -51.39 18.64
C PRO A 149 -0.90 -50.37 19.71
N ALA A 150 -2.15 -50.54 20.17
CA ALA A 150 -2.86 -49.58 21.02
C ALA A 150 -2.40 -49.58 22.48
N ALA A 151 -1.92 -48.41 22.95
CA ALA A 151 -1.71 -48.10 24.37
C ALA A 151 -3.04 -48.08 25.14
N PRO A 152 -3.04 -48.23 26.49
CA PRO A 152 -4.24 -48.09 27.30
C PRO A 152 -4.93 -46.74 27.03
N VAL A 153 -6.26 -46.77 26.94
CA VAL A 153 -7.10 -45.60 26.67
C VAL A 153 -7.14 -44.74 27.94
N ILE A 154 -6.12 -43.92 28.12
CA ILE A 154 -6.23 -42.75 29.00
C ILE A 154 -7.11 -41.76 28.25
N ASP A 155 -8.23 -41.36 28.86
CA ASP A 155 -9.04 -40.28 28.33
C ASP A 155 -8.29 -38.96 28.56
N TYR A 156 -7.41 -38.61 27.61
CA TYR A 156 -6.65 -37.35 27.62
C TYR A 156 -7.54 -36.11 27.48
N THR A 157 -8.85 -36.29 27.25
CA THR A 157 -9.83 -35.20 27.20
C THR A 157 -10.50 -34.93 28.55
N ALA A 158 -10.26 -35.77 29.57
CA ALA A 158 -10.73 -35.55 30.93
C ALA A 158 -10.05 -34.30 31.53
N ARG A 159 -10.81 -33.20 31.58
CA ARG A 159 -10.31 -31.86 31.90
C ARG A 159 -11.13 -31.16 32.98
N ASP A 160 -12.30 -31.70 33.33
CA ASP A 160 -13.20 -31.18 34.36
C ASP A 160 -13.19 -32.05 35.63
N HIS A 161 -13.74 -31.52 36.72
CA HIS A 161 -13.77 -32.21 38.01
C HIS A 161 -14.35 -33.63 37.92
N ASP A 162 -15.49 -33.80 37.25
CA ASP A 162 -16.22 -35.07 37.24
C ASP A 162 -15.52 -36.14 36.40
N SER A 163 -14.93 -35.75 35.26
CA SER A 163 -14.13 -36.62 34.41
C SER A 163 -12.81 -37.02 35.07
N ILE A 164 -12.13 -36.09 35.74
CA ILE A 164 -10.89 -36.39 36.49
C ILE A 164 -11.21 -37.29 37.70
N ARG A 165 -12.27 -37.02 38.44
CA ARG A 165 -12.75 -37.87 39.54
C ARG A 165 -13.02 -39.30 39.05
N LYS A 166 -13.72 -39.44 37.93
CA LYS A 166 -13.97 -40.75 37.32
C LYS A 166 -12.68 -41.46 36.92
N LEU A 167 -11.75 -40.76 36.27
CA LEU A 167 -10.45 -41.31 35.87
C LEU A 167 -9.65 -41.83 37.08
N LEU A 168 -9.61 -41.05 38.17
CA LEU A 168 -8.94 -41.46 39.41
C LEU A 168 -9.59 -42.71 40.02
N LEU A 169 -10.92 -42.79 40.03
CA LEU A 169 -11.66 -43.94 40.53
C LEU A 169 -11.47 -45.19 39.66
N ASP A 170 -11.47 -45.05 38.34
CA ASP A 170 -11.23 -46.14 37.39
C ASP A 170 -9.79 -46.66 37.54
N ARG A 171 -8.83 -45.76 37.78
CA ARG A 171 -7.44 -46.13 38.08
C ARG A 171 -7.30 -46.85 39.42
N LEU A 172 -8.02 -46.41 40.45
CA LEU A 172 -8.04 -47.07 41.76
C LEU A 172 -8.61 -48.48 41.69
N ALA A 173 -9.66 -48.71 40.88
CA ALA A 173 -10.21 -50.05 40.66
C ALA A 173 -9.19 -51.04 40.08
N LEU A 174 -8.22 -50.57 39.29
CA LEU A 174 -7.17 -51.40 38.70
C LEU A 174 -5.95 -51.60 39.60
N THR A 175 -5.65 -50.63 40.45
CA THR A 175 -4.42 -50.62 41.28
C THR A 175 -4.67 -51.12 42.70
N THR A 176 -5.87 -50.89 43.22
CA THR A 176 -6.32 -51.29 44.56
C THR A 176 -7.74 -51.86 44.47
N PRO A 177 -7.91 -53.05 43.85
CA PRO A 177 -9.23 -53.63 43.60
C PRO A 177 -10.03 -53.94 44.86
N ASP A 178 -9.38 -54.06 46.02
CA ASP A 178 -10.01 -54.30 47.33
C ASP A 178 -10.72 -53.06 47.89
N TRP A 179 -10.45 -51.86 47.35
CA TRP A 179 -11.10 -50.63 47.78
C TRP A 179 -12.37 -50.36 46.96
N VAL A 180 -13.53 -50.58 47.58
CA VAL A 180 -14.86 -50.50 46.93
C VAL A 180 -15.71 -49.35 47.46
N GLU A 181 -15.26 -48.62 48.49
CA GLU A 181 -16.04 -47.58 49.16
C GLU A 181 -16.39 -46.40 48.23
N ARG A 182 -17.64 -45.92 48.31
CA ARG A 182 -18.20 -44.83 47.48
C ARG A 182 -18.95 -43.78 48.29
N ASN A 183 -18.98 -43.90 49.61
CA ASN A 183 -19.66 -42.96 50.50
C ASN A 183 -19.00 -41.57 50.42
N PRO A 184 -19.77 -40.50 50.19
CA PRO A 184 -19.24 -39.13 50.22
C PRO A 184 -18.56 -38.74 51.54
N ALA A 185 -18.93 -39.38 52.65
CA ALA A 185 -18.31 -39.13 53.96
C ALA A 185 -17.00 -39.93 54.19
N ASP A 186 -16.59 -40.77 53.24
CA ASP A 186 -15.34 -41.50 53.33
C ASP A 186 -14.13 -40.59 53.09
N LEU A 187 -13.05 -40.83 53.84
CA LEU A 187 -11.81 -40.06 53.72
C LEU A 187 -11.13 -40.29 52.37
N GLY A 188 -11.13 -41.54 51.87
CA GLY A 188 -10.57 -41.88 50.56
C GLY A 188 -11.33 -41.17 49.44
N MET A 189 -12.67 -41.16 49.51
CA MET A 189 -13.51 -40.42 48.57
C MET A 189 -13.23 -38.90 48.63
N THR A 190 -13.09 -38.33 49.83
CA THR A 190 -12.76 -36.90 50.02
C THR A 190 -11.40 -36.54 49.39
N LEU A 191 -10.38 -37.40 49.53
CA LEU A 191 -9.07 -37.19 48.92
C LEU A 191 -9.13 -37.24 47.39
N VAL A 192 -9.91 -38.17 46.83
CA VAL A 192 -10.14 -38.25 45.38
C VAL A 192 -10.81 -36.98 44.86
N GLU A 193 -11.82 -36.46 45.57
CA GLU A 193 -12.50 -35.21 45.20
C GLU A 193 -11.58 -33.98 45.31
N LEU A 194 -10.75 -33.90 46.34
CA LEU A 194 -9.76 -32.83 46.47
C LEU A 194 -8.72 -32.85 45.33
N LEU A 195 -8.25 -34.04 44.96
CA LEU A 195 -7.33 -34.21 43.83
C LEU A 195 -8.02 -33.85 42.51
N ALA A 196 -9.27 -34.25 42.31
CA ALA A 196 -10.05 -33.88 41.12
C ALA A 196 -10.26 -32.37 41.02
N TYR A 197 -10.59 -31.70 42.13
CA TYR A 197 -10.74 -30.24 42.18
C TYR A 197 -9.42 -29.52 41.86
N THR A 198 -8.30 -30.01 42.39
CA THR A 198 -6.98 -29.45 42.09
C THR A 198 -6.61 -29.68 40.62
N GLY A 199 -6.92 -30.86 40.08
CA GLY A 199 -6.73 -31.20 38.67
C GLY A 199 -7.51 -30.28 37.74
N ASP A 200 -8.79 -30.01 38.03
CA ASP A 200 -9.63 -29.08 37.27
C ASP A 200 -9.04 -27.66 37.25
N ARG A 201 -8.58 -27.15 38.40
CA ARG A 201 -7.93 -25.84 38.46
C ARG A 201 -6.64 -25.76 37.64
N ILE A 202 -5.82 -26.80 37.68
CA ILE A 202 -4.57 -26.86 36.89
C ILE A 202 -4.91 -26.96 35.39
N SER A 203 -5.88 -27.80 35.04
CA SER A 203 -6.40 -27.97 33.68
C SER A 203 -6.88 -26.63 33.09
N TYR A 204 -7.68 -25.87 33.84
CA TYR A 204 -8.10 -24.53 33.45
C TYR A 204 -6.92 -23.57 33.22
N GLN A 205 -5.91 -23.59 34.10
CA GLN A 205 -4.74 -22.73 33.95
C GLN A 205 -3.92 -23.10 32.71
N GLN A 206 -3.75 -24.40 32.44
CA GLN A 206 -3.07 -24.89 31.24
C GLN A 206 -3.80 -24.45 29.98
N ASP A 207 -5.14 -24.56 29.95
CA ASP A 207 -5.93 -24.13 28.80
C ASP A 207 -5.89 -22.62 28.60
N ALA A 208 -5.94 -21.83 29.68
CA ALA A 208 -5.81 -20.38 29.59
C ALA A 208 -4.44 -19.96 29.04
N VAL A 209 -3.35 -20.63 29.43
CA VAL A 209 -2.00 -20.36 28.91
C VAL A 209 -1.85 -20.85 27.47
N ALA A 210 -2.32 -22.06 27.17
CA ALA A 210 -2.27 -22.65 25.82
C ALA A 210 -3.06 -21.82 24.82
N THR A 211 -4.24 -21.31 25.22
CA THR A 211 -5.04 -20.37 24.42
C THR A 211 -4.24 -19.12 24.07
N GLU A 212 -3.39 -18.61 24.96
CA GLU A 212 -2.59 -17.41 24.69
C GLU A 212 -1.26 -17.71 23.96
N ALA A 213 -0.87 -18.98 23.84
CA ALA A 213 0.43 -19.42 23.30
C ALA A 213 0.48 -19.50 21.77
N TYR A 214 -0.67 -19.43 21.10
CA TYR A 214 -0.76 -19.45 19.64
C TYR A 214 -1.55 -18.24 19.14
N LEU A 215 -1.15 -17.72 17.98
CA LEU A 215 -1.73 -16.49 17.42
C LEU A 215 -3.23 -16.63 17.08
N ASP A 216 -3.64 -17.82 16.64
CA ASP A 216 -5.01 -18.15 16.24
C ASP A 216 -5.98 -18.27 17.43
N THR A 217 -5.47 -18.65 18.61
CA THR A 217 -6.25 -18.87 19.82
C THR A 217 -6.16 -17.72 20.83
N ALA A 218 -5.13 -16.87 20.74
CA ALA A 218 -4.87 -15.81 21.70
C ALA A 218 -6.03 -14.80 21.78
N ARG A 219 -6.52 -14.55 23.00
CA ARG A 219 -7.62 -13.61 23.24
C ARG A 219 -7.13 -12.24 23.68
N ARG A 220 -5.94 -12.15 24.28
CA ARG A 220 -5.39 -10.86 24.72
C ARG A 220 -4.58 -10.21 23.61
N ARG A 221 -4.90 -8.94 23.32
CA ARG A 221 -4.17 -8.12 22.35
C ARG A 221 -2.67 -8.04 22.64
N VAL A 222 -2.27 -8.04 23.91
CA VAL A 222 -0.85 -8.03 24.31
C VAL A 222 -0.14 -9.33 23.90
N SER A 223 -0.79 -10.48 24.02
CA SER A 223 -0.24 -11.77 23.56
C SER A 223 -0.10 -11.79 22.05
N VAL A 224 -1.15 -11.40 21.32
CA VAL A 224 -1.14 -11.27 19.84
C VAL A 224 0.00 -10.36 19.38
N ARG A 225 0.17 -9.20 20.00
CA ARG A 225 1.28 -8.28 19.72
C ARG A 225 2.66 -8.91 19.94
N ARG A 226 2.85 -9.71 20.98
CA ARG A 226 4.11 -10.41 21.25
C ARG A 226 4.41 -11.47 20.18
N HIS A 227 3.40 -12.24 19.76
CA HIS A 227 3.54 -13.20 18.67
C HIS A 227 3.86 -12.53 17.34
N ALA A 228 3.14 -11.46 17.01
CA ALA A 228 3.38 -10.67 15.81
C ALA A 228 4.81 -10.09 15.76
N ARG A 229 5.37 -9.70 16.90
CA ARG A 229 6.75 -9.21 16.99
C ARG A 229 7.79 -10.28 16.61
N LEU A 230 7.51 -11.57 16.78
CA LEU A 230 8.43 -12.65 16.39
C LEU A 230 8.60 -12.78 14.87
N ILE A 231 7.62 -12.29 14.10
CA ILE A 231 7.65 -12.24 12.63
C ILE A 231 7.90 -10.80 12.13
N ASP A 232 8.45 -9.94 12.98
CA ASP A 232 8.71 -8.52 12.71
C ASP A 232 7.46 -7.72 12.26
N TYR A 233 6.27 -8.16 12.67
CA TYR A 233 5.03 -7.43 12.43
C TYR A 233 4.69 -6.49 13.59
N ALA A 234 4.79 -5.18 13.33
CA ALA A 234 4.43 -4.14 14.28
C ALA A 234 2.91 -3.87 14.27
N MET A 235 2.19 -4.44 15.24
CA MET A 235 0.75 -4.20 15.40
C MET A 235 0.45 -2.75 15.82
N HIS A 236 -0.20 -1.98 14.94
CA HIS A 236 -0.57 -0.58 15.18
C HIS A 236 -1.56 -0.41 16.34
N ASP A 237 -1.49 0.72 17.06
CA ASP A 237 -2.41 1.10 18.16
C ASP A 237 -3.67 1.83 17.70
N GLY A 238 -3.87 1.89 16.38
CA GLY A 238 -4.86 2.76 15.76
C GLY A 238 -4.17 3.97 15.17
N CYS A 239 -4.76 4.54 14.13
CA CYS A 239 -4.25 5.74 13.48
C CYS A 239 -5.30 6.84 13.62
N THR A 240 -4.85 8.09 13.74
CA THR A 240 -5.71 9.26 13.63
C THR A 240 -6.40 9.29 12.26
N ALA A 241 -7.61 9.84 12.20
CA ALA A 241 -8.25 10.08 10.92
C ALA A 241 -7.43 11.12 10.15
N ARG A 242 -7.17 10.86 8.87
CA ARG A 242 -6.42 11.79 8.00
C ARG A 242 -7.32 12.34 6.91
N ALA A 243 -7.14 13.60 6.56
CA ALA A 243 -7.87 14.23 5.46
C ALA A 243 -6.95 15.09 4.61
N TYR A 244 -7.32 15.26 3.34
CA TYR A 244 -6.74 16.29 2.48
C TYR A 244 -7.65 17.51 2.50
N VAL A 245 -7.10 18.67 2.85
CA VAL A 245 -7.80 19.95 2.87
C VAL A 245 -7.28 20.80 1.71
N THR A 246 -8.20 21.32 0.90
CA THR A 246 -7.88 22.30 -0.15
C THR A 246 -8.14 23.70 0.36
N VAL A 247 -7.14 24.59 0.26
CA VAL A 247 -7.25 25.97 0.75
C VAL A 247 -7.32 26.94 -0.43
N GLU A 248 -8.36 27.77 -0.47
CA GLU A 248 -8.45 28.86 -1.43
C GLU A 248 -7.91 30.16 -0.83
N THR A 249 -7.06 30.86 -1.57
CA THR A 249 -6.46 32.14 -1.15
C THR A 249 -6.69 33.23 -2.20
N ALA A 250 -6.88 34.48 -1.77
CA ALA A 250 -7.02 35.61 -2.69
C ALA A 250 -5.68 36.00 -3.35
N ASP A 251 -4.58 35.90 -2.59
CA ASP A 251 -3.22 36.23 -3.03
C ASP A 251 -2.26 35.10 -2.64
N ASP A 252 -1.03 35.17 -3.13
CA ASP A 252 0.04 34.27 -2.69
C ASP A 252 0.39 34.56 -1.22
N ARG A 253 0.38 33.50 -0.39
CA ARG A 253 0.60 33.58 1.06
C ARG A 253 1.46 32.43 1.53
N THR A 254 2.31 32.69 2.52
CA THR A 254 3.10 31.66 3.19
C THR A 254 2.68 31.60 4.65
N LEU A 255 2.20 30.45 5.10
CA LEU A 255 1.84 30.22 6.49
C LEU A 255 2.98 29.49 7.19
N ALA A 256 3.41 30.04 8.32
CA ALA A 256 4.48 29.45 9.11
C ALA A 256 4.00 28.13 9.75
N PRO A 257 4.87 27.12 9.86
CA PRO A 257 4.50 25.87 10.51
C PRO A 257 4.04 26.11 11.96
N GLY A 258 3.02 25.38 12.41
CA GLY A 258 2.44 25.52 13.76
C GLY A 258 1.63 26.80 14.01
N SER A 259 1.56 27.74 13.04
CA SER A 259 0.79 28.99 13.19
C SER A 259 -0.68 28.87 12.76
N TYR A 260 -1.05 27.74 12.15
CA TYR A 260 -2.40 27.51 11.62
C TYR A 260 -2.87 26.09 11.92
N ARG A 261 -4.19 25.94 12.03
CA ARG A 261 -4.91 24.67 12.19
C ARG A 261 -6.20 24.74 11.37
N PHE A 262 -6.80 23.60 11.11
CA PHE A 262 -8.10 23.52 10.46
C PHE A 262 -9.15 23.09 11.48
N ALA A 263 -10.32 23.72 11.43
CA ALA A 263 -11.44 23.38 12.29
C ALA A 263 -12.67 23.10 11.44
N SER A 264 -13.32 21.98 11.69
CA SER A 264 -14.67 21.70 11.20
C SER A 264 -15.65 22.10 12.30
N VAL A 265 -16.54 23.05 12.01
CA VAL A 265 -17.50 23.56 12.99
C VAL A 265 -18.91 23.11 12.59
N ASP A 266 -19.52 22.22 13.37
CA ASP A 266 -20.90 21.78 13.17
C ASP A 266 -21.89 22.66 13.94
N VAL A 267 -22.30 23.76 13.31
CA VAL A 267 -23.31 24.67 13.86
C VAL A 267 -24.75 24.14 13.73
N ARG A 268 -24.98 22.92 13.20
CA ARG A 268 -26.36 22.40 13.00
C ARG A 268 -27.06 22.11 14.32
N ALA A 269 -26.29 21.75 15.34
CA ALA A 269 -26.80 21.48 16.69
C ALA A 269 -27.27 22.76 17.42
N LEU A 270 -26.85 23.94 16.96
CA LEU A 270 -27.21 25.23 17.55
C LEU A 270 -28.53 25.77 16.99
N ASP A 271 -29.26 26.53 17.82
CA ASP A 271 -30.49 27.22 17.42
C ASP A 271 -30.20 28.15 16.23
N PRO A 272 -31.03 28.14 15.17
CA PRO A 272 -30.83 29.00 14.00
C PRO A 272 -30.59 30.49 14.30
N HIS A 273 -31.11 31.02 15.41
CA HIS A 273 -30.94 32.42 15.82
C HIS A 273 -29.65 32.68 16.59
N GLU A 274 -29.02 31.62 17.11
CA GLU A 274 -27.77 31.66 17.90
C GLU A 274 -26.58 31.10 17.12
N ARG A 275 -26.78 30.62 15.89
CA ARG A 275 -25.71 30.09 15.04
C ARG A 275 -24.65 31.14 14.77
N PRO A 276 -23.42 30.96 15.28
CA PRO A 276 -22.32 31.82 14.89
C PRO A 276 -22.05 31.63 13.40
N VAL A 277 -21.70 32.72 12.71
CA VAL A 277 -21.14 32.65 11.35
C VAL A 277 -19.63 32.78 11.52
N PRO A 278 -18.89 31.68 11.73
CA PRO A 278 -17.45 31.75 11.85
C PRO A 278 -16.87 32.35 10.57
N GLY A 279 -15.97 33.32 10.73
CA GLY A 279 -15.17 33.84 9.61
C GLY A 279 -14.27 32.75 9.03
N THR A 280 -13.73 32.97 7.83
CA THR A 280 -12.79 32.03 7.19
C THR A 280 -11.53 31.78 8.02
N VAL A 281 -11.14 32.76 8.84
CA VAL A 281 -10.06 32.65 9.82
C VAL A 281 -10.63 33.02 11.19
N VAL A 282 -10.47 32.11 12.14
CA VAL A 282 -10.91 32.27 13.54
C VAL A 282 -9.67 32.23 14.42
N ASP A 283 -9.58 33.13 15.40
CA ASP A 283 -8.51 33.12 16.40
C ASP A 283 -8.76 32.07 17.50
N GLU A 284 -7.74 31.81 18.34
CA GLU A 284 -7.85 30.80 19.40
C GLU A 284 -8.96 31.11 20.41
N SER A 285 -9.28 32.39 20.66
CA SER A 285 -10.40 32.79 21.52
C SER A 285 -11.75 32.42 20.92
N GLY A 286 -11.99 32.76 19.65
CA GLY A 286 -13.22 32.41 18.95
C GLY A 286 -13.37 30.91 18.75
N LEU A 287 -12.26 30.18 18.59
CA LEU A 287 -12.29 28.72 18.56
C LEU A 287 -12.73 28.14 19.91
N GLY A 288 -12.24 28.70 21.03
CA GLY A 288 -12.64 28.29 22.38
C GLY A 288 -14.14 28.47 22.64
N GLU A 289 -14.72 29.59 22.21
CA GLU A 289 -16.17 29.82 22.32
C GLU A 289 -16.98 28.78 21.54
N LEU A 290 -16.52 28.40 20.35
CA LEU A 290 -17.19 27.36 19.54
C LEU A 290 -17.03 25.95 20.15
N ASP A 291 -15.87 25.68 20.76
CA ASP A 291 -15.54 24.40 21.40
C ASP A 291 -16.39 24.15 22.66
N GLU A 292 -16.69 25.19 23.44
CA GLU A 292 -17.60 25.10 24.61
C GLU A 292 -19.00 24.58 24.25
N HIS A 293 -19.42 24.77 23.01
CA HIS A 293 -20.69 24.28 22.49
C HIS A 293 -20.62 22.86 21.89
N GLY A 294 -19.44 22.21 21.96
CA GLY A 294 -19.23 20.83 21.53
C GLY A 294 -19.30 20.61 20.02
N ALA A 295 -19.10 21.66 19.23
CA ALA A 295 -19.34 21.68 17.80
C ALA A 295 -18.05 21.67 16.95
N VAL A 296 -16.88 21.51 17.56
CA VAL A 296 -15.60 21.75 16.87
C VAL A 296 -14.74 20.49 16.82
N GLU A 297 -14.33 20.13 15.61
CA GLU A 297 -13.33 19.09 15.37
C GLU A 297 -12.07 19.74 14.79
N VAL A 298 -10.93 19.57 15.47
CA VAL A 298 -9.65 20.20 15.08
C VAL A 298 -8.78 19.20 14.32
N PHE A 299 -8.13 19.72 13.27
CA PHE A 299 -7.18 19.00 12.45
C PHE A 299 -5.88 19.79 12.34
N GLU A 300 -4.76 19.11 12.60
CA GLU A 300 -3.42 19.69 12.52
C GLU A 300 -2.68 19.19 11.28
N PRO A 301 -1.86 20.03 10.62
CA PRO A 301 -1.03 19.58 9.50
C PRO A 301 -0.09 18.44 9.90
N VAL A 302 -0.01 17.39 9.08
CA VAL A 302 0.88 16.24 9.35
C VAL A 302 2.35 16.61 9.21
N VAL A 303 2.66 17.48 8.24
CA VAL A 303 3.99 18.05 8.06
C VAL A 303 4.00 19.40 8.77
N ALA A 304 4.60 19.43 9.95
CA ALA A 304 4.60 20.60 10.83
C ALA A 304 5.91 21.40 10.79
N ASP A 305 6.86 21.05 9.91
CA ASP A 305 8.18 21.69 9.85
C ASP A 305 8.37 22.58 8.61
N ASP A 306 7.66 22.30 7.50
CA ASP A 306 7.78 23.06 6.26
C ASP A 306 6.71 24.16 6.16
N PRO A 307 7.05 25.37 5.69
CA PRO A 307 6.07 26.44 5.52
C PRO A 307 5.08 26.07 4.42
N LEU A 308 3.80 26.36 4.65
CA LEU A 308 2.75 26.14 3.66
C LEU A 308 2.68 27.32 2.70
N GLU A 309 3.10 27.08 1.45
CA GLU A 309 3.00 28.04 0.36
C GLU A 309 1.65 27.89 -0.35
N LEU A 310 0.76 28.87 -0.15
CA LEU A 310 -0.50 28.98 -0.85
C LEU A 310 -0.34 29.92 -2.05
N ARG A 311 -0.79 29.49 -3.22
CA ARG A 311 -0.77 30.31 -4.44
C ARG A 311 -2.18 30.52 -4.97
N ALA A 312 -2.52 31.73 -5.39
CA ALA A 312 -3.82 32.01 -6.00
C ALA A 312 -4.01 31.21 -7.31
N ALA A 313 -2.92 31.02 -8.08
CA ALA A 313 -2.92 30.20 -9.28
C ALA A 313 -3.18 28.70 -9.03
N HIS A 314 -2.99 28.22 -7.79
CA HIS A 314 -3.21 26.84 -7.38
C HIS A 314 -4.61 26.58 -6.81
N ASN A 315 -5.44 27.62 -6.68
CA ASN A 315 -6.83 27.47 -6.25
C ASN A 315 -7.62 26.60 -7.21
N ALA A 316 -7.55 26.84 -8.53
CA ALA A 316 -8.29 26.09 -9.53
C ALA A 316 -7.46 25.97 -10.82
N ILE A 317 -6.74 24.86 -10.93
CA ILE A 317 -5.88 24.55 -12.08
C ILE A 317 -6.72 23.81 -13.12
N ARG A 318 -6.80 24.36 -14.32
CA ARG A 318 -7.58 23.77 -15.42
C ARG A 318 -6.79 22.67 -16.11
N LEU A 319 -7.48 21.66 -16.60
CA LEU A 319 -6.87 20.60 -17.41
C LEU A 319 -6.89 20.99 -18.89
N TRP A 320 -5.78 20.78 -19.59
CA TRP A 320 -5.68 21.08 -21.01
C TRP A 320 -6.32 19.96 -21.85
N THR A 321 -7.33 20.34 -22.64
CA THR A 321 -8.15 19.39 -23.42
C THR A 321 -7.59 19.16 -24.83
N TRP A 322 -6.45 19.79 -25.17
CA TRP A 322 -5.83 19.77 -26.49
C TRP A 322 -6.80 20.20 -27.61
N GLY A 323 -7.59 21.24 -27.32
CA GLY A 323 -8.63 21.75 -28.21
C GLY A 323 -9.75 20.74 -28.47
N GLY A 324 -10.16 20.01 -27.42
CA GLY A 324 -11.33 19.13 -27.42
C GLY A 324 -11.08 17.64 -27.71
N GLU A 325 -9.84 17.23 -27.99
CA GLU A 325 -9.52 15.80 -28.22
C GLU A 325 -9.49 14.98 -26.92
N VAL A 326 -9.18 15.61 -25.78
CA VAL A 326 -9.34 14.99 -24.46
C VAL A 326 -10.63 15.47 -23.83
N CYS A 327 -11.68 14.66 -23.97
CA CYS A 327 -12.94 14.91 -23.29
C CYS A 327 -12.96 14.30 -21.87
N ALA A 328 -12.07 13.34 -21.57
CA ALA A 328 -12.03 12.66 -20.28
C ALA A 328 -10.68 12.01 -20.00
N LEU A 329 -10.34 11.90 -18.72
CA LEU A 329 -9.31 11.00 -18.22
C LEU A 329 -9.94 9.65 -17.93
N PRO A 330 -9.44 8.53 -18.49
CA PRO A 330 -10.01 7.22 -18.26
C PRO A 330 -9.73 6.70 -16.85
N ARG A 331 -10.53 5.71 -16.41
CA ARG A 331 -10.19 4.91 -15.22
C ARG A 331 -8.80 4.29 -15.42
N GLY A 332 -7.97 4.39 -14.39
CA GLY A 332 -6.57 3.93 -14.41
C GLY A 332 -5.57 4.95 -14.96
N ALA A 333 -5.99 6.17 -15.32
CA ALA A 333 -5.06 7.19 -15.77
C ALA A 333 -4.05 7.55 -14.67
N THR A 334 -2.79 7.71 -15.07
CA THR A 334 -1.64 8.08 -14.24
C THR A 334 -0.95 9.36 -14.70
N SER A 335 -1.56 10.08 -15.64
CA SER A 335 -1.07 11.34 -16.16
C SER A 335 -2.19 12.25 -16.63
N ALA A 336 -1.91 13.55 -16.63
CA ALA A 336 -2.77 14.58 -17.18
C ALA A 336 -1.92 15.76 -17.67
N THR A 337 -2.52 16.57 -18.53
CA THR A 337 -1.94 17.85 -18.95
C THR A 337 -2.70 18.97 -18.26
N LEU A 338 -2.00 19.83 -17.52
CA LEU A 338 -2.55 21.02 -16.89
C LEU A 338 -2.30 22.23 -17.79
N ARG A 339 -3.26 23.16 -17.79
CA ARG A 339 -3.12 24.45 -18.44
C ARG A 339 -2.32 25.37 -17.52
N ASP A 340 -1.23 25.91 -18.03
CA ASP A 340 -0.38 26.87 -17.33
C ASP A 340 -0.56 28.27 -17.92
N GLU A 341 0.05 29.29 -17.32
CA GLU A 341 0.03 30.66 -17.85
C GLU A 341 1.39 31.32 -17.61
N TRP A 342 1.79 32.18 -18.54
CA TRP A 342 2.96 33.05 -18.32
C TRP A 342 2.61 34.15 -17.33
N VAL A 343 3.50 34.44 -16.38
CA VAL A 343 3.41 35.60 -15.48
C VAL A 343 3.41 36.88 -16.29
N ASP A 344 4.31 36.95 -17.27
CA ASP A 344 4.38 37.99 -18.29
C ASP A 344 4.38 37.36 -19.68
N ARG A 345 3.37 37.73 -20.49
CA ARG A 345 3.16 37.21 -21.84
C ARG A 345 4.15 37.75 -22.86
N GLU A 346 4.83 38.87 -22.59
CA GLU A 346 5.80 39.44 -23.53
C GLU A 346 7.16 38.76 -23.39
N THR A 347 7.56 38.43 -22.16
CA THR A 347 8.86 37.79 -21.91
C THR A 347 8.80 36.26 -22.01
N CYS A 348 7.66 35.62 -21.75
CA CYS A 348 7.48 34.16 -21.78
C CYS A 348 8.55 33.39 -20.98
N ARG A 349 9.00 33.97 -19.85
CA ARG A 349 10.08 33.39 -19.02
C ARG A 349 9.57 32.66 -17.78
N GLU A 350 8.57 33.22 -17.11
CA GLU A 350 8.10 32.74 -15.82
C GLU A 350 6.68 32.17 -15.92
N ARG A 351 6.48 30.99 -15.34
CA ARG A 351 5.20 30.28 -15.31
C ARG A 351 4.46 30.56 -14.01
N ARG A 352 3.13 30.62 -14.06
CA ARG A 352 2.27 30.81 -12.88
C ARG A 352 2.16 29.55 -12.04
N LEU A 353 2.16 28.37 -12.65
CA LEU A 353 2.12 27.12 -11.90
C LEU A 353 3.51 26.73 -11.42
N ALA A 354 3.70 26.75 -10.10
CA ALA A 354 4.92 26.28 -9.44
C ALA A 354 4.71 24.90 -8.77
N LEU A 355 4.41 23.86 -9.56
CA LEU A 355 4.26 22.48 -9.07
C LEU A 355 5.58 21.72 -9.16
N ARG A 356 5.82 20.79 -8.22
CA ARG A 356 7.03 19.96 -8.13
C ARG A 356 6.68 18.49 -7.94
N PRO A 357 7.58 17.55 -8.32
CA PRO A 357 7.46 16.16 -7.90
C PRO A 357 7.37 16.06 -6.37
N GLY A 358 6.39 15.31 -5.86
CA GLY A 358 6.07 15.21 -4.43
C GLY A 358 4.79 15.93 -4.03
N ASP A 359 4.39 16.98 -4.77
CA ASP A 359 3.16 17.73 -4.50
C ASP A 359 1.92 16.85 -4.70
N VAL A 360 0.85 17.16 -3.97
CA VAL A 360 -0.44 16.47 -4.08
C VAL A 360 -1.43 17.36 -4.80
N LEU A 361 -2.11 16.83 -5.81
CA LEU A 361 -3.26 17.48 -6.44
C LEU A 361 -4.55 16.75 -6.06
N ILE A 362 -5.62 17.50 -5.84
CA ILE A 362 -6.98 16.95 -5.75
C ILE A 362 -7.67 17.21 -7.08
N LEU A 363 -7.94 16.14 -7.83
CA LEU A 363 -8.77 16.20 -9.02
C LEU A 363 -10.23 16.06 -8.60
N GLU A 364 -11.07 17.07 -8.86
CA GLU A 364 -12.48 17.06 -8.49
C GLU A 364 -13.38 17.46 -9.65
N GLU A 365 -14.54 16.79 -9.77
CA GLU A 365 -15.62 17.23 -10.66
C GLU A 365 -16.38 18.38 -10.00
N VAL A 366 -16.27 19.57 -10.59
CA VAL A 366 -16.95 20.80 -10.13
C VAL A 366 -18.25 21.08 -10.90
N LYS A 367 -18.49 20.34 -11.99
CA LYS A 367 -19.74 20.37 -12.76
C LYS A 367 -20.18 18.94 -13.05
N GLY A 368 -21.50 18.74 -13.18
CA GLY A 368 -22.04 17.44 -13.54
C GLY A 368 -21.52 16.96 -14.90
N PRO A 369 -21.01 15.72 -15.04
CA PRO A 369 -20.40 15.24 -16.28
C PRO A 369 -21.38 15.14 -17.46
N ARG A 370 -22.69 15.10 -17.20
CA ARG A 370 -23.75 15.04 -18.22
C ARG A 370 -24.39 16.39 -18.53
N THR A 371 -24.50 17.25 -17.53
CA THR A 371 -25.30 18.48 -17.59
C THR A 371 -24.42 19.73 -17.71
N GLY A 372 -23.17 19.66 -17.25
CA GLY A 372 -22.25 20.79 -17.22
C GLY A 372 -22.62 21.85 -16.17
N THR A 373 -23.57 21.57 -15.28
CA THR A 373 -24.04 22.47 -14.23
C THR A 373 -23.30 22.18 -12.92
N PRO A 374 -22.90 23.22 -12.16
CA PRO A 374 -22.25 23.02 -10.86
C PRO A 374 -23.10 22.26 -9.83
N GLY A 375 -24.42 22.43 -9.85
CA GLY A 375 -25.33 21.78 -8.90
C GLY A 375 -25.45 20.26 -9.06
N ASP A 376 -25.04 19.72 -10.21
CA ASP A 376 -25.06 18.28 -10.49
C ASP A 376 -23.67 17.62 -10.33
N ALA A 377 -22.71 18.35 -9.75
CA ALA A 377 -21.38 17.81 -9.45
C ALA A 377 -21.47 16.73 -8.37
N ASP A 378 -20.74 15.63 -8.53
CA ASP A 378 -20.69 14.53 -7.56
C ASP A 378 -19.55 14.76 -6.55
N PRO A 379 -19.83 15.00 -5.26
CA PRO A 379 -18.79 15.20 -4.24
C PRO A 379 -17.90 13.97 -4.00
N GLY A 380 -18.37 12.77 -4.36
CA GLY A 380 -17.60 11.52 -4.29
C GLY A 380 -16.60 11.36 -5.43
N HIS A 381 -16.72 12.15 -6.50
CA HIS A 381 -15.80 12.14 -7.64
C HIS A 381 -14.60 13.05 -7.41
N ARG A 382 -13.83 12.71 -6.38
CA ARG A 382 -12.59 13.40 -6.01
C ARG A 382 -11.45 12.40 -5.83
N ARG A 383 -10.27 12.74 -6.33
CA ARG A 383 -9.08 11.88 -6.22
C ARG A 383 -7.85 12.70 -5.88
N ALA A 384 -7.22 12.37 -4.76
CA ALA A 384 -5.87 12.82 -4.45
C ALA A 384 -4.86 12.04 -5.28
N VAL A 385 -3.93 12.74 -5.91
CA VAL A 385 -2.83 12.16 -6.68
C VAL A 385 -1.52 12.82 -6.28
N ARG A 386 -0.50 12.04 -5.95
CA ARG A 386 0.85 12.56 -5.68
C ARG A 386 1.69 12.59 -6.96
N LEU A 387 2.19 13.77 -7.31
CA LEU A 387 2.98 13.98 -8.51
C LEU A 387 4.34 13.28 -8.41
N THR A 388 4.67 12.49 -9.43
CA THR A 388 5.96 11.82 -9.60
C THR A 388 6.84 12.51 -10.63
N SER A 389 6.24 13.18 -11.62
CA SER A 389 6.94 14.00 -12.61
C SER A 389 6.11 15.21 -12.95
N VAL A 390 6.80 16.33 -13.20
CA VAL A 390 6.21 17.59 -13.63
C VAL A 390 7.08 18.14 -14.74
N THR A 391 6.60 18.09 -15.98
CA THR A 391 7.35 18.46 -17.18
C THR A 391 6.71 19.68 -17.84
N PRO A 392 7.36 20.86 -17.79
CA PRO A 392 6.88 22.06 -18.46
C PRO A 392 6.98 21.92 -19.98
N ALA A 393 5.94 22.31 -20.70
CA ALA A 393 5.95 22.34 -22.16
C ALA A 393 5.04 23.41 -22.75
N VAL A 394 4.98 23.52 -24.07
CA VAL A 394 4.17 24.53 -24.77
C VAL A 394 3.46 23.86 -25.95
N ASP A 395 2.14 23.97 -25.97
CA ASP A 395 1.35 23.58 -27.14
C ASP A 395 1.57 24.59 -28.26
N ARG A 396 2.46 24.26 -29.19
CA ARG A 396 2.84 25.14 -30.31
C ARG A 396 1.69 25.47 -31.27
N VAL A 397 0.62 24.66 -31.27
CA VAL A 397 -0.54 24.89 -32.14
C VAL A 397 -1.38 26.06 -31.62
N GLU A 398 -1.48 26.21 -30.31
CA GLU A 398 -2.28 27.27 -29.66
C GLU A 398 -1.43 28.30 -28.90
N ASP A 399 -0.10 28.17 -28.98
CA ASP A 399 0.89 28.95 -28.21
C ASP A 399 0.57 29.01 -26.70
N GLN A 400 0.11 27.87 -26.17
CA GLN A 400 -0.38 27.76 -24.79
C GLN A 400 0.65 27.01 -23.93
N PRO A 401 1.21 27.62 -22.87
CA PRO A 401 2.03 26.89 -21.92
C PRO A 401 1.18 25.83 -21.21
N VAL A 402 1.73 24.62 -21.14
CA VAL A 402 1.10 23.46 -20.50
C VAL A 402 2.10 22.80 -19.56
N LEU A 403 1.58 22.01 -18.63
CA LEU A 403 2.35 21.25 -17.67
C LEU A 403 1.92 19.78 -17.72
N GLU A 404 2.81 18.90 -18.18
CA GLU A 404 2.54 17.46 -18.18
C GLU A 404 2.90 16.89 -16.82
N VAL A 405 1.89 16.36 -16.14
CA VAL A 405 2.04 15.78 -14.81
C VAL A 405 1.79 14.28 -14.86
N THR A 406 2.61 13.52 -14.15
CA THR A 406 2.39 12.09 -13.91
C THR A 406 2.34 11.82 -12.42
N TRP A 407 1.61 10.80 -12.01
CA TRP A 407 1.50 10.34 -10.63
C TRP A 407 1.69 8.83 -10.53
N ALA A 408 1.89 8.36 -9.30
CA ALA A 408 2.16 6.96 -9.01
C ALA A 408 0.99 6.04 -9.42
N ALA A 409 1.31 4.80 -9.79
CA ALA A 409 0.31 3.80 -10.16
C ALA A 409 -0.68 3.47 -9.03
N GLY A 410 -0.27 3.62 -7.76
CA GLY A 410 -1.16 3.46 -6.59
C GLY A 410 -2.26 4.54 -6.51
N ASP A 411 -1.99 5.71 -7.11
CA ASP A 411 -2.91 6.85 -7.14
C ASP A 411 -3.75 6.90 -8.43
N ALA A 412 -3.61 5.90 -9.31
CA ALA A 412 -4.36 5.81 -10.56
C ALA A 412 -5.86 6.02 -10.37
N LEU A 413 -6.51 6.69 -11.33
CA LEU A 413 -7.91 7.12 -11.16
C LEU A 413 -8.85 5.92 -11.01
N PRO A 414 -9.65 5.84 -9.93
CA PRO A 414 -10.58 4.73 -9.73
C PRO A 414 -11.81 4.80 -10.65
N PHE A 415 -12.13 5.99 -11.16
CA PHE A 415 -13.24 6.30 -12.07
C PHE A 415 -12.77 7.25 -13.18
N PRO A 416 -13.47 7.32 -14.33
CA PRO A 416 -13.16 8.31 -15.36
C PRO A 416 -13.59 9.71 -14.92
N LEU A 417 -12.77 10.72 -15.23
CA LEU A 417 -13.06 12.14 -14.96
C LEU A 417 -13.34 12.86 -16.26
N ARG A 418 -14.48 13.55 -16.39
CA ARG A 418 -14.80 14.33 -17.60
C ARG A 418 -14.13 15.71 -17.54
N LEU A 419 -13.42 16.09 -18.60
CA LEU A 419 -12.82 17.42 -18.73
C LEU A 419 -13.77 18.40 -19.42
N THR A 420 -14.45 17.90 -20.46
CA THR A 420 -15.45 18.64 -21.22
C THR A 420 -16.73 17.82 -21.35
N THR A 421 -17.86 18.51 -21.43
CA THR A 421 -19.14 17.90 -21.76
C THR A 421 -19.92 18.80 -22.72
N ARG A 422 -21.08 18.35 -23.19
CA ARG A 422 -22.02 19.20 -23.93
C ARG A 422 -23.25 19.40 -23.07
N GLY A 423 -23.62 20.66 -22.85
CA GLY A 423 -24.70 21.02 -21.93
C GLY A 423 -25.51 22.21 -22.41
N GLY A 424 -26.62 22.48 -21.72
CA GLY A 424 -27.53 23.57 -22.05
C GLY A 424 -28.46 23.29 -23.24
N ARG A 425 -29.30 24.28 -23.58
CA ARG A 425 -30.33 24.16 -24.64
C ARG A 425 -29.74 24.03 -26.05
N ASP A 426 -28.56 24.61 -26.26
CA ASP A 426 -27.90 24.67 -27.56
C ASP A 426 -26.78 23.61 -27.72
N CYS A 427 -26.64 22.67 -26.76
CA CYS A 427 -25.63 21.61 -26.77
C CYS A 427 -24.18 22.12 -26.95
N LEU A 428 -23.88 23.30 -26.40
CA LEU A 428 -22.55 23.91 -26.48
C LEU A 428 -21.54 23.17 -25.60
N PRO A 429 -20.24 23.19 -25.98
CA PRO A 429 -19.19 22.62 -25.15
C PRO A 429 -19.10 23.38 -23.82
N VAL A 430 -19.17 22.63 -22.73
CA VAL A 430 -18.92 23.10 -21.37
C VAL A 430 -17.56 22.58 -20.96
N GLU A 431 -16.62 23.49 -20.75
CA GLU A 431 -15.27 23.22 -20.28
C GLU A 431 -15.19 23.25 -18.74
N ASP A 432 -14.04 22.89 -18.20
CA ASP A 432 -13.75 22.93 -16.76
C ASP A 432 -14.77 22.11 -15.94
N VAL A 433 -15.12 20.91 -16.43
CA VAL A 433 -15.97 19.97 -15.70
C VAL A 433 -15.22 19.38 -14.52
N THR A 434 -13.97 18.99 -14.74
CA THR A 434 -13.00 18.61 -13.72
C THR A 434 -11.96 19.72 -13.58
N VAL A 435 -11.57 20.04 -12.35
CA VAL A 435 -10.44 20.92 -12.04
C VAL A 435 -9.47 20.23 -11.09
N ALA A 436 -8.22 20.67 -11.10
CA ALA A 436 -7.20 20.25 -10.16
C ALA A 436 -6.98 21.35 -9.10
N ARG A 437 -6.96 20.97 -7.82
CA ARG A 437 -6.62 21.87 -6.70
C ARG A 437 -5.19 21.59 -6.27
N GLY A 438 -4.34 22.62 -6.21
CA GLY A 438 -2.92 22.51 -5.87
C GLY A 438 -2.57 22.91 -4.43
N ASN A 439 -3.38 23.78 -3.81
CA ASN A 439 -3.19 24.17 -2.40
C ASN A 439 -3.74 23.08 -1.47
N VAL A 440 -3.04 21.95 -1.38
CA VAL A 440 -3.50 20.74 -0.67
C VAL A 440 -2.64 20.51 0.57
N VAL A 441 -3.30 20.33 1.72
CA VAL A 441 -2.65 20.03 3.00
C VAL A 441 -3.16 18.69 3.51
N LEU A 442 -2.24 17.79 3.88
CA LEU A 442 -2.59 16.58 4.62
C LEU A 442 -2.69 16.93 6.11
N VAL A 443 -3.82 16.64 6.71
CA VAL A 443 -4.12 16.96 8.12
C VAL A 443 -4.48 15.69 8.89
N ASP A 444 -4.07 15.63 10.15
CA ASP A 444 -4.44 14.60 11.11
C ASP A 444 -5.48 15.16 12.07
N HIS A 445 -6.50 14.35 12.36
CA HIS A 445 -7.49 14.65 13.39
C HIS A 445 -6.84 14.60 14.77
N GLY A 446 -7.01 15.67 15.53
CA GLY A 446 -6.43 15.82 16.84
C GLY A 446 -5.91 17.24 17.08
N ARG A 447 -5.71 17.54 18.36
CA ARG A 447 -5.14 18.81 18.83
C ARG A 447 -3.92 18.50 19.69
N THR A 448 -2.79 19.12 19.37
CA THR A 448 -1.62 19.05 20.26
C THR A 448 -1.90 19.90 21.49
N LEU A 449 -1.97 19.26 22.65
CA LEU A 449 -2.14 19.95 23.93
C LEU A 449 -0.77 20.40 24.45
N HIS A 450 -0.54 21.70 24.45
CA HIS A 450 0.65 22.30 25.07
C HIS A 450 0.38 22.48 26.58
N GLY A 451 0.56 21.40 27.35
CA GLY A 451 0.41 21.36 28.80
C GLY A 451 1.38 20.38 29.46
N LEU A 452 1.31 20.24 30.79
CA LEU A 452 2.02 19.14 31.46
C LEU A 452 1.44 17.82 30.93
N PRO A 453 2.26 16.83 30.54
CA PRO A 453 1.77 15.56 30.03
C PRO A 453 0.84 14.93 31.06
N GLU A 454 -0.35 14.49 30.62
CA GLU A 454 -1.23 13.69 31.47
C GLU A 454 -0.46 12.45 31.93
N THR A 455 -0.18 12.41 33.22
CA THR A 455 0.60 11.34 33.84
C THR A 455 -0.38 10.29 34.35
N PHE A 456 -0.59 9.25 33.56
CA PHE A 456 -1.32 8.08 34.02
C PHE A 456 -0.41 7.25 34.92
N THR A 457 -0.89 6.92 36.12
CA THR A 457 -0.20 5.96 36.98
C THR A 457 -0.43 4.56 36.40
N VAL A 458 0.46 4.13 35.51
CA VAL A 458 0.54 2.73 35.10
C VAL A 458 0.84 1.92 36.36
N PRO A 459 0.15 0.79 36.63
CA PRO A 459 0.49 -0.07 37.76
C PRO A 459 2.00 -0.35 37.74
N GLN A 460 2.71 0.16 38.74
CA GLN A 460 4.17 0.04 38.89
C GLN A 460 4.63 -1.41 39.12
N VAL A 461 3.67 -2.34 39.21
CA VAL A 461 3.94 -3.77 39.31
C VAL A 461 3.93 -4.29 37.88
N PRO A 462 5.10 -4.49 37.22
CA PRO A 462 5.16 -5.39 36.08
C PRO A 462 4.42 -6.67 36.48
N ALA A 463 3.68 -7.29 35.56
CA ALA A 463 3.24 -8.65 35.76
C ALA A 463 4.51 -9.52 35.87
N VAL A 464 5.06 -9.61 37.08
CA VAL A 464 6.12 -10.53 37.43
C VAL A 464 5.43 -11.87 37.33
N VAL A 465 5.72 -12.60 36.25
CA VAL A 465 5.48 -14.04 36.24
C VAL A 465 6.15 -14.52 37.51
N ALA A 466 5.35 -15.03 38.46
CA ALA A 466 5.91 -15.61 39.67
C ALA A 466 7.05 -16.52 39.20
N PRO A 467 8.28 -16.36 39.72
CA PRO A 467 9.36 -17.26 39.34
C PRO A 467 8.79 -18.65 39.51
N CYS A 468 8.83 -19.45 38.44
CA CYS A 468 8.48 -20.86 38.55
C CYS A 468 9.24 -21.35 39.79
N PRO A 469 8.57 -21.81 40.86
CA PRO A 469 9.31 -22.47 41.93
C PRO A 469 10.19 -23.50 41.23
N PRO A 470 11.48 -23.60 41.57
CA PRO A 470 12.40 -24.47 40.86
C PRO A 470 11.73 -25.83 40.71
N GLY A 471 11.33 -26.13 39.47
CA GLY A 471 10.52 -27.29 39.17
C GLY A 471 11.36 -28.50 39.54
N GLY A 472 10.78 -29.40 40.34
CA GLY A 472 11.29 -30.75 40.57
C GLY A 472 11.27 -31.64 39.31
N SER A 473 11.54 -31.06 38.14
CA SER A 473 11.65 -31.72 36.84
C SER A 473 12.99 -31.43 36.14
N GLY A 474 13.89 -30.65 36.75
CA GLY A 474 15.32 -30.72 36.44
C GLY A 474 15.93 -31.87 37.24
N CYS A 475 16.78 -32.69 36.62
CA CYS A 475 17.51 -33.76 37.31
C CYS A 475 18.11 -33.23 38.61
N ALA A 476 17.73 -33.83 39.75
CA ALA A 476 18.31 -33.48 41.03
C ALA A 476 19.83 -33.66 40.93
N ASP A 477 20.56 -32.69 41.45
CA ASP A 477 22.01 -32.70 41.59
C ASP A 477 22.45 -34.09 42.08
N HIS A 478 23.32 -34.79 41.32
CA HIS A 478 23.75 -36.19 41.60
C HIS A 478 24.45 -36.39 42.96
N ARG A 479 24.51 -35.32 43.77
CA ARG A 479 25.11 -35.26 45.10
C ARG A 479 24.13 -35.55 46.24
N GLU A 480 22.82 -35.56 45.98
CA GLU A 480 21.82 -35.95 46.98
C GLU A 480 21.44 -37.43 46.87
N GLY A 481 21.95 -38.21 47.82
CA GLY A 481 21.64 -39.62 47.98
C GLY A 481 22.08 -40.13 49.36
N ASN A 482 21.54 -41.27 49.80
CA ASN A 482 22.04 -41.96 50.98
C ASN A 482 23.52 -42.37 50.79
N ALA A 483 24.22 -42.74 51.86
CA ALA A 483 25.65 -43.07 51.78
C ALA A 483 26.02 -44.08 50.67
N PRO A 484 25.21 -45.14 50.40
CA PRO A 484 25.41 -46.03 49.25
C PRO A 484 25.32 -45.35 47.89
N ALA A 485 24.28 -44.54 47.65
CA ALA A 485 24.07 -43.87 46.37
C ALA A 485 25.19 -42.87 46.05
N ARG A 486 25.71 -42.18 47.07
CA ARG A 486 26.86 -41.28 46.92
C ARG A 486 28.15 -42.02 46.59
N LEU A 487 28.37 -43.20 47.19
CA LEU A 487 29.52 -44.03 46.87
C LEU A 487 29.47 -44.51 45.40
N VAL A 488 28.33 -45.05 44.96
CA VAL A 488 28.15 -45.50 43.58
C VAL A 488 28.36 -44.36 42.59
N GLY A 489 27.70 -43.21 42.80
CA GLY A 489 27.87 -42.04 41.94
C GLY A 489 29.33 -41.60 41.82
N SER A 490 30.05 -41.53 42.95
CA SER A 490 31.47 -41.13 42.94
C SER A 490 32.40 -42.10 42.20
N LEU A 491 32.09 -43.40 42.20
CA LEU A 491 32.87 -44.40 41.47
C LEU A 491 32.51 -44.41 39.99
N THR A 492 31.24 -44.18 39.65
CA THR A 492 30.78 -44.00 38.26
C THR A 492 31.45 -42.77 37.63
N ASP A 493 31.46 -41.63 38.31
CA ASP A 493 32.11 -40.40 37.83
C ASP A 493 33.62 -40.60 37.59
N ARG A 494 34.30 -41.35 38.46
CA ARG A 494 35.73 -41.70 38.28
C ARG A 494 35.96 -42.56 37.04
N THR A 495 35.11 -43.56 36.80
CA THR A 495 35.21 -44.41 35.61
C THR A 495 34.88 -43.67 34.32
N GLU A 496 33.88 -42.78 34.34
CA GLU A 496 33.54 -41.95 33.19
C GLU A 496 34.62 -40.91 32.89
N GLY A 497 35.35 -40.46 33.93
CA GLY A 497 36.57 -39.66 33.82
C GLY A 497 37.82 -40.42 33.33
N GLY A 498 37.71 -41.74 33.10
CA GLY A 498 38.77 -42.57 32.53
C GLY A 498 39.72 -43.23 33.54
N GLU A 499 39.43 -43.17 34.85
CA GLU A 499 40.21 -43.88 35.87
C GLU A 499 39.62 -45.27 36.16
N PRO A 500 40.41 -46.35 36.09
CA PRO A 500 39.92 -47.70 36.39
C PRO A 500 39.71 -47.91 37.90
N LEU A 501 38.68 -48.68 38.26
CA LEU A 501 38.40 -49.04 39.64
C LEU A 501 39.40 -50.08 40.17
N GLY A 502 39.86 -49.88 41.40
CA GLY A 502 40.78 -50.77 42.09
C GLY A 502 40.07 -51.83 42.95
N PRO A 503 40.79 -52.89 43.39
CA PRO A 503 40.24 -53.92 44.27
C PRO A 503 39.73 -53.42 45.64
N ASP A 504 40.21 -52.25 46.10
CA ASP A 504 39.74 -51.61 47.32
C ASP A 504 38.41 -50.86 47.12
N ASP A 505 38.18 -50.30 45.92
CA ASP A 505 36.91 -49.66 45.53
C ASP A 505 35.77 -50.69 45.50
N VAL A 506 36.06 -51.88 44.94
CA VAL A 506 35.10 -53.00 44.90
C VAL A 506 34.79 -53.55 46.29
N ARG A 507 35.79 -53.67 47.17
CA ARG A 507 35.57 -54.07 48.57
C ARG A 507 34.70 -53.08 49.33
N THR A 508 34.85 -51.80 49.04
CA THR A 508 34.04 -50.73 49.66
C THR A 508 32.60 -50.77 49.18
N LEU A 509 32.37 -51.01 47.88
CA LEU A 509 31.03 -51.27 47.32
C LEU A 509 30.37 -52.49 47.99
N TYR A 510 31.13 -53.58 48.15
CA TYR A 510 30.64 -54.83 48.74
C TYR A 510 30.16 -54.66 50.18
N GLY A 511 30.87 -53.85 50.97
CA GLY A 511 30.51 -53.57 52.37
C GLY A 511 29.27 -52.68 52.52
N VAL A 512 28.94 -51.87 51.51
CA VAL A 512 27.87 -50.86 51.57
C VAL A 512 26.58 -51.32 50.88
N LEU A 513 26.67 -52.12 49.81
CA LEU A 513 25.53 -52.63 49.03
C LEU A 513 25.21 -54.10 49.29
N GLY A 514 26.13 -54.84 49.91
CA GLY A 514 25.99 -56.26 50.22
C GLY A 514 26.39 -57.20 49.06
N PRO A 515 26.61 -58.49 49.35
CA PRO A 515 27.23 -59.46 48.44
C PRO A 515 26.40 -59.84 47.20
N ALA A 516 25.11 -59.51 47.18
CA ALA A 516 24.21 -59.84 46.08
C ALA A 516 24.10 -58.73 45.01
N ALA A 517 24.63 -57.55 45.30
CA ALA A 517 24.47 -56.34 44.48
C ALA A 517 25.78 -55.84 43.81
N VAL A 518 26.92 -56.43 44.16
CA VAL A 518 28.28 -56.11 43.68
C VAL A 518 28.91 -57.38 43.14
#